data_AF-A0A9E3ECX6-F1
#
_entry.id   AF-A0A9E3ECX6-F1
#
_cell.length_a   1.000
_cell.length_b   1.000
_cell.length_c   1.000
_cell.angle_alpha   90.00
_cell.angle_beta   90.00
_cell.angle_gamma   90.00
#
_symmetry.space_group_name_H-M   'P 1'
#
loop_
_entity.id
_entity.type
_entity.pdbx_description
1 polymer ?
#
loop_
_entity_poly.entity_id
_entity_poly.type
_entity_poly.pdbx_seq_one_letter_code
_entity_poly.pdbx_strand_id
1 'polypeptide(L)'
;GLQKAKRYLLTGDLLTGREAAEIGLVTECASAADLDTVVDAWAERLANGATRAICLTKRSLNTAIRQQGQIYMDLHLGLETQTYLSKDHREAANAFVEKREPRFTGE
;
A
#
# COMPACT_ATOMS: atom_id res chain seq x y z
N GLY A 1 10.42 4.37 -4.78
CA GLY A 1 10.21 5.17 -6.01
C GLY A 1 9.45 4.40 -7.07
N LEU A 2 9.05 5.05 -8.18
CA LEU A 2 8.13 4.50 -9.20
C LEU A 2 8.57 3.16 -9.80
N GLN A 3 9.87 2.93 -9.98
CA GLN A 3 10.42 1.69 -10.53
C GLN A 3 10.12 0.48 -9.63
N LYS A 4 10.33 0.65 -8.31
CA LYS A 4 9.99 -0.38 -7.32
C LYS A 4 8.48 -0.59 -7.25
N ALA A 5 7.69 0.48 -7.29
CA ALA A 5 6.22 0.38 -7.31
C ALA A 5 5.72 -0.43 -8.51
N LYS A 6 6.23 -0.16 -9.72
CA LYS A 6 5.88 -0.92 -10.93
C LYS A 6 6.24 -2.40 -10.82
N ARG A 7 7.39 -2.75 -10.25
CA ARG A 7 7.75 -4.15 -10.03
C ARG A 7 6.63 -4.88 -9.26
N TYR A 8 6.29 -4.41 -8.06
CA TYR A 8 5.30 -5.09 -7.21
C TYR A 8 3.88 -5.04 -7.79
N LEU A 9 3.45 -3.90 -8.34
CA LEU A 9 2.10 -3.74 -8.88
C LEU A 9 1.86 -4.58 -10.16
N LEU A 10 2.91 -4.88 -10.93
CA LEU A 10 2.79 -5.64 -12.16
C LEU A 10 3.05 -7.14 -11.98
N THR A 11 3.80 -7.56 -10.95
CA THR A 11 4.10 -8.98 -10.71
C THR A 11 3.24 -9.60 -9.63
N GLY A 12 2.71 -8.81 -8.69
CA GLY A 12 2.02 -9.33 -7.51
C GLY A 12 2.95 -10.00 -6.50
N ASP A 13 4.27 -9.81 -6.60
CA ASP A 13 5.23 -10.39 -5.68
C ASP A 13 4.97 -9.94 -4.23
N LEU A 14 5.17 -10.86 -3.28
CA LEU A 14 5.13 -10.54 -1.86
C LEU A 14 6.32 -9.66 -1.46
N LEU A 15 6.08 -8.81 -0.46
CA LEU A 15 7.08 -7.90 0.10
C LEU A 15 7.26 -8.19 1.59
N THR A 16 8.50 -8.35 2.04
CA THR A 16 8.80 -8.49 3.47
C THR A 16 8.85 -7.13 4.18
N GLY A 17 8.65 -7.10 5.50
CA GLY A 17 8.75 -5.86 6.28
C GLY A 17 10.13 -5.19 6.18
N ARG A 18 11.21 -5.97 6.07
CA ARG A 18 12.56 -5.45 5.89
C ARG A 18 12.72 -4.74 4.55
N GLU A 19 12.31 -5.40 3.46
CA GLU A 19 12.37 -4.80 2.12
C GLU A 19 11.49 -3.55 2.05
N ALA A 20 10.32 -3.55 2.70
CA ALA A 20 9.44 -2.39 2.79
C ALA A 20 10.13 -1.19 3.47
N ALA A 21 10.90 -1.42 4.55
CA ALA A 21 11.68 -0.37 5.21
C ALA A 21 12.84 0.12 4.32
N GLU A 22 13.55 -0.79 3.65
CA GLU A 22 14.67 -0.45 2.75
C GLU A 22 14.24 0.42 1.57
N ILE A 23 13.04 0.19 1.02
CA ILE A 23 12.51 0.99 -0.10
C ILE A 23 11.76 2.25 0.37
N GLY A 24 11.66 2.48 1.69
CA GLY A 24 10.96 3.61 2.30
C GLY A 24 9.44 3.55 2.18
N LEU A 25 8.85 2.35 2.03
CA LEU A 25 7.39 2.16 2.08
C LEU A 25 6.88 2.26 3.52
N VAL A 26 7.64 1.74 4.48
CA VAL A 26 7.43 1.93 5.92
C VAL A 26 8.65 2.62 6.52
N THR A 27 8.50 3.21 7.69
CA THR A 27 9.58 3.96 8.35
C THR A 27 10.62 3.05 9.01
N GLU A 28 10.20 1.88 9.49
CA GLU A 28 11.07 0.89 10.13
C GLU A 28 10.43 -0.50 10.11
N CYS A 29 11.23 -1.52 10.41
CA CYS A 29 10.80 -2.90 10.55
C CYS A 29 11.23 -3.41 11.92
N ALA A 30 10.34 -4.12 12.61
CA ALA A 30 10.62 -4.79 13.88
C ALA A 30 10.48 -6.31 13.74
N SER A 31 11.03 -7.06 14.70
CA SER A 31 10.69 -8.47 14.86
C SER A 31 9.24 -8.58 15.34
N ALA A 32 8.61 -9.74 15.14
CA ALA A 32 7.24 -9.95 15.63
C ALA A 32 7.15 -9.85 17.17
N ALA A 33 8.22 -10.22 17.89
CA ALA A 33 8.26 -10.16 19.35
C ALA A 33 8.43 -8.71 19.88
N ASP A 34 9.07 -7.83 19.09
CA ASP A 34 9.37 -6.47 19.50
C ASP A 34 8.36 -5.44 18.99
N LEU A 35 7.41 -5.86 18.14
CA LEU A 35 6.50 -4.95 17.43
C LEU A 35 5.73 -4.04 18.38
N ASP A 36 5.11 -4.60 19.41
CA ASP A 36 4.31 -3.82 20.38
C ASP A 36 5.18 -2.82 21.12
N THR A 37 6.35 -3.23 21.58
CA THR A 37 7.33 -2.36 22.25
C THR A 37 7.73 -1.17 21.38
N VAL A 38 8.00 -1.39 20.09
CA VAL A 38 8.39 -0.33 19.15
C VAL A 38 7.21 0.62 18.89
N VAL A 39 6.00 0.09 18.71
CA VAL A 39 4.79 0.87 18.49
C VAL A 39 4.47 1.75 19.70
N ASP A 40 4.53 1.19 20.91
CA ASP A 40 4.26 1.89 22.16
C ASP A 40 5.24 3.04 22.37
N ALA A 41 6.54 2.80 22.13
CA ALA A 41 7.56 3.85 22.21
C ALA A 41 7.28 5.03 21.27
N TRP A 42 6.81 4.76 20.04
CA TRP A 42 6.40 5.82 19.11
C TRP A 42 5.14 6.56 19.58
N ALA A 43 4.13 5.82 20.04
CA ALA A 43 2.88 6.37 20.51
C ALA A 43 3.12 7.31 21.71
N GLU A 44 3.89 6.85 22.71
CA GLU A 44 4.27 7.65 23.88
C GLU A 44 5.04 8.90 23.48
N ARG A 45 6.01 8.77 22.58
CA ARG A 45 6.81 9.91 22.11
C ARG A 45 5.95 10.99 21.45
N LEU A 46 4.99 10.59 20.62
CA LEU A 46 4.09 11.53 19.95
C LEU A 46 3.06 12.13 20.91
N ALA A 47 2.52 11.32 21.83
CA ALA A 47 1.56 11.75 22.84
C ALA A 47 2.15 12.80 23.80
N ASN A 48 3.42 12.63 24.18
CA ASN A 48 4.15 13.55 25.06
C ASN A 48 4.80 14.74 24.33
N GLY A 49 4.61 14.86 23.00
CA GLY A 49 5.13 15.96 22.20
C GLY A 49 4.19 17.18 22.14
N ALA A 50 4.62 18.25 21.46
CA ALA A 50 3.80 19.42 21.20
C ALA A 50 2.66 19.08 20.21
N THR A 51 1.56 18.51 20.71
CA THR A 51 0.50 17.88 19.92
C THR A 51 -0.02 18.77 18.80
N ARG A 52 -0.27 20.06 19.09
CA ARG A 52 -0.76 21.01 18.07
C ARG A 52 0.25 21.19 16.92
N ALA A 53 1.53 21.31 17.22
CA ALA A 53 2.57 21.45 16.20
C ALA A 53 2.69 20.18 15.37
N ILE A 54 2.70 19.00 16.02
CA ILE A 54 2.72 17.70 15.35
C ILE A 54 1.53 17.54 14.40
N CYS A 55 0.31 17.85 14.86
CA CYS A 55 -0.90 17.77 14.04
C CYS A 55 -0.85 18.70 12.82
N LEU A 56 -0.42 19.95 12.99
CA LEU A 56 -0.36 20.92 11.90
C LEU A 56 0.74 20.56 10.89
N THR A 57 1.90 20.08 11.35
CA THR A 57 2.95 19.54 10.47
C THR A 57 2.45 18.35 9.68
N LYS A 58 1.82 17.35 10.33
CA LYS A 58 1.24 16.17 9.66
C LYS A 58 0.20 16.58 8.61
N ARG A 59 -0.67 17.54 8.94
CA ARG A 59 -1.68 18.07 8.00
C ARG A 59 -1.03 18.72 6.79
N SER A 60 -0.02 19.56 7.00
CA SER A 60 0.71 20.23 5.92
C SER A 60 1.34 19.21 4.97
N LEU A 61 2.13 18.27 5.51
CA LEU A 61 2.85 17.25 4.73
C LEU A 61 1.90 16.32 3.97
N ASN A 62 0.79 15.91 4.58
CA ASN A 62 -0.18 15.01 3.94
C ASN A 62 -0.94 15.67 2.76
N THR A 63 -0.84 16.99 2.58
CA THR A 63 -1.47 17.68 1.45
C THR A 63 -0.93 17.18 0.11
N ALA A 64 0.37 16.88 0.02
CA ALA A 64 0.97 16.37 -1.21
C ALA A 64 0.36 15.02 -1.64
N ILE A 65 0.16 14.10 -0.69
CA ILE A 65 -0.47 12.79 -0.94
C ILE A 65 -1.93 12.98 -1.36
N ARG A 66 -2.65 13.88 -0.69
CA ARG A 66 -4.05 14.19 -1.04
C ARG A 66 -4.18 14.74 -2.47
N GLN A 67 -3.29 15.64 -2.87
CA GLN A 67 -3.28 16.21 -4.21
C GLN A 67 -3.00 15.15 -5.28
N GLN A 68 -2.05 14.23 -5.04
CA GLN A 68 -1.80 13.11 -5.95
C GLN A 68 -3.05 12.23 -6.10
N GLY A 69 -3.75 11.93 -5.00
CA GLY A 69 -5.03 11.22 -5.04
C GLY A 69 -6.06 11.91 -5.94
N GLN A 70 -6.24 13.23 -5.79
CA GLN A 70 -7.18 13.98 -6.64
C GLN A 70 -6.84 13.92 -8.13
N ILE A 71 -5.56 13.83 -8.49
CA ILE A 71 -5.13 13.79 -9.90
C ILE A 71 -5.37 12.42 -10.52
N TYR A 72 -5.12 11.33 -9.78
CA TYR A 72 -5.10 9.99 -10.36
C TYR A 72 -6.34 9.14 -10.07
N MET A 73 -7.17 9.50 -9.08
CA MET A 73 -8.29 8.66 -8.64
C MET A 73 -9.31 8.36 -9.74
N ASP A 74 -9.71 9.35 -10.53
CA ASP A 74 -10.72 9.14 -11.58
C ASP A 74 -10.21 8.20 -12.68
N LEU A 75 -8.96 8.40 -13.12
CA LEU A 75 -8.32 7.50 -14.08
C LEU A 75 -8.16 6.10 -13.51
N HIS A 76 -7.69 5.99 -12.27
CA HIS A 76 -7.50 4.71 -11.60
C HIS A 76 -8.81 3.93 -11.49
N LEU A 77 -9.89 4.57 -11.03
CA LEU A 77 -11.19 3.92 -10.90
C LEU A 77 -11.77 3.50 -12.26
N GLY A 78 -11.60 4.33 -13.30
CA GLY A 78 -12.02 3.99 -14.65
C GLY A 78 -11.30 2.76 -15.21
N LEU A 79 -9.99 2.68 -15.03
CA LEU A 79 -9.18 1.53 -15.48
C LEU A 79 -9.46 0.26 -14.65
N GLU A 80 -9.57 0.40 -13.33
CA GLU A 80 -9.90 -0.71 -12.44
C GLU A 80 -11.29 -1.29 -12.75
N THR A 81 -12.25 -0.44 -13.09
CA THR A 81 -13.59 -0.91 -13.50
C THR A 81 -13.53 -1.76 -14.77
N GLN A 82 -12.65 -1.43 -15.72
CA GLN A 82 -12.50 -2.22 -16.94
C GLN A 82 -11.94 -3.60 -16.65
N THR A 83 -10.90 -3.70 -15.83
CA THR A 83 -10.30 -4.99 -15.45
C THR A 83 -11.22 -5.79 -14.53
N TYR A 84 -11.92 -5.15 -13.60
CA TYR A 84 -12.87 -5.82 -12.71
C TYR A 84 -14.04 -6.50 -13.46
N LEU A 85 -14.52 -5.88 -14.55
CA LEU A 85 -15.60 -6.42 -15.38
C LEU A 85 -15.12 -7.44 -16.43
N SER A 86 -13.81 -7.67 -16.55
CA SER A 86 -13.23 -8.56 -17.56
C SER A 86 -13.50 -10.03 -17.26
N LYS A 87 -13.32 -10.89 -18.27
CA LYS A 87 -13.36 -12.35 -18.08
C LYS A 87 -12.17 -12.81 -17.23
N ASP A 88 -11.01 -12.19 -17.42
CA ASP A 88 -9.80 -12.51 -16.66
C ASP A 88 -9.98 -12.29 -15.15
N HIS A 89 -10.71 -11.26 -14.72
CA HIS A 89 -10.98 -11.06 -13.28
C HIS A 89 -11.85 -12.18 -12.70
N ARG A 90 -12.92 -12.56 -13.42
CA ARG A 90 -13.79 -13.67 -13.03
C ARG A 90 -13.04 -15.01 -13.03
N GLU A 91 -12.16 -15.23 -13.99
CA GLU A 91 -11.29 -16.41 -14.04
C GLU A 91 -10.31 -16.44 -12.86
N ALA A 92 -9.68 -15.31 -12.52
CA ALA A 92 -8.82 -15.21 -11.35
C ALA A 92 -9.56 -15.59 -10.06
N ALA A 93 -10.78 -15.07 -9.88
CA ALA A 93 -11.61 -15.36 -8.72
C ALA A 93 -11.99 -16.86 -8.66
N ASN A 94 -12.42 -17.45 -9.77
CA ASN A 94 -12.75 -18.87 -9.84
C ASN A 94 -11.53 -19.75 -9.59
N ALA A 95 -10.40 -19.46 -10.23
CA ALA A 95 -9.15 -20.21 -10.07
C ALA A 95 -8.64 -20.18 -8.62
N PHE A 96 -8.79 -19.03 -7.94
CA PHE A 96 -8.45 -18.89 -6.53
C PHE A 96 -9.33 -19.77 -5.63
N VAL A 97 -10.65 -19.78 -5.85
CA VAL A 97 -11.59 -20.63 -5.10
C VAL A 97 -11.32 -22.11 -5.37
N GLU A 98 -11.05 -22.47 -6.63
CA GLU A 98 -10.77 -23.84 -7.07
C GLU A 98 -9.33 -24.29 -6.78
N LYS A 99 -8.47 -23.41 -6.24
CA LYS A 99 -7.04 -23.64 -5.95
C LYS A 99 -6.26 -24.19 -7.15
N ARG A 100 -6.49 -23.61 -8.32
CA ARG A 100 -5.80 -23.94 -9.57
C ARG A 100 -5.13 -22.71 -10.16
N GLU A 101 -4.25 -22.93 -11.12
CA GLU A 101 -3.66 -21.84 -11.91
C GLU A 101 -4.72 -21.19 -12.83
N PRO A 102 -4.80 -19.85 -12.88
CA PRO A 102 -5.70 -19.13 -13.77
C PRO A 102 -5.19 -19.16 -15.23
N ARG A 103 -6.11 -19.08 -16.19
CA ARG A 103 -5.78 -18.94 -17.62
C ARG A 103 -6.30 -17.63 -18.17
N PHE A 104 -5.42 -16.65 -18.31
CA PHE A 104 -5.75 -15.33 -18.80
C PHE A 104 -5.78 -15.27 -20.33
N THR A 105 -6.72 -14.49 -20.86
CA THR A 105 -6.97 -14.30 -22.29
C THR A 105 -6.86 -12.85 -22.73
N GLY A 106 -6.85 -11.90 -21.79
CA GLY A 106 -6.86 -10.47 -22.06
C GLY A 106 -8.25 -9.90 -22.37
N GLU A 107 -9.31 -10.68 -22.11
CA GLU A 107 -10.73 -10.32 -22.35
C GLU A 107 -11.50 -10.07 -21.05
#